data_AF-A0A8S3I2L6-F1
#
_entry.id   AF-A0A8S3I2L6-F1
#
_cell.length_a   1.000
_cell.length_b   1.000
_cell.length_c   1.000
_cell.angle_alpha   90.00
_cell.angle_beta   90.00
_cell.angle_gamma   90.00
#
_symmetry.space_group_name_H-M   'P 1'
#
loop_
_entity.id
_entity.type
_entity.pdbx_description
1 polymer ?
#
loop_
_entity_poly.entity_id
_entity_poly.type
_entity_poly.pdbx_seq_one_letter_code
_entity_poly.pdbx_strand_id
1 'polypeptide(L)'
;MWLTSLLILVPLRLGLNELDLIYVPYLKEALKLTQTVGIIGGSPRHAVYILGFQDESFIDLDPHFSQTTVNVLEDGFDLSSYSWSSPKKLTAKKNGSQLYIGILL
;
A
#
# COMPACT_ATOMS: atom_id res chain seq x y z
N MET A 1 6.94 13.75 26.33
CA MET A 1 5.99 13.09 25.42
C MET A 1 5.95 13.92 24.16
N TRP A 2 6.19 13.33 23.00
CA TRP A 2 5.97 14.04 21.73
C TRP A 2 4.46 14.24 21.58
N LEU A 3 4.01 15.48 21.37
CA LEU A 3 2.59 15.81 21.22
C LEU A 3 2.11 15.73 19.76
N THR A 4 3.01 15.41 18.84
CA THR A 4 2.76 15.48 17.40
C THR A 4 2.87 14.09 16.79
N SER A 5 1.88 13.69 16.00
CA SER A 5 1.91 12.44 15.23
C SER A 5 3.06 12.47 14.21
N LEU A 6 3.77 11.35 14.07
CA LEU A 6 4.93 11.24 13.18
C LEU A 6 4.68 10.17 12.11
N LEU A 7 4.64 10.59 10.85
CA LEU A 7 4.69 9.66 9.71
C LEU A 7 6.14 9.45 9.26
N ILE A 8 6.63 8.23 9.39
CA ILE A 8 7.94 7.79 8.90
C ILE A 8 7.72 7.00 7.59
N LEU A 9 8.35 7.47 6.52
CA LEU A 9 8.42 6.76 5.25
C LEU A 9 9.83 6.24 5.03
N VAL A 10 9.98 4.93 4.89
CA VAL A 10 11.27 4.26 4.67
C VAL A 10 11.34 3.80 3.21
N PRO A 11 12.11 4.49 2.34
CA PRO A 11 12.31 4.07 0.96
C PRO A 11 13.21 2.83 0.90
N LEU A 12 12.78 1.78 0.21
CA LEU A 12 13.49 0.53 0.07
C LEU A 12 13.62 0.10 -1.40
N ARG A 13 14.77 -0.46 -1.74
CA ARG A 13 14.99 -1.19 -2.99
C ARG A 13 15.34 -2.63 -2.65
N LEU A 14 14.41 -3.54 -2.88
CA LEU A 14 14.49 -4.94 -2.44
C LEU A 14 14.77 -5.90 -3.60
N GLY A 15 15.41 -5.39 -4.65
CA GLY A 15 15.83 -6.14 -5.83
C GLY A 15 16.31 -5.22 -6.95
N LEU A 16 16.78 -5.82 -8.04
CA LEU A 16 17.21 -5.07 -9.22
C LEU A 16 16.00 -4.69 -10.08
N ASN A 17 15.28 -5.69 -10.57
CA ASN A 17 14.13 -5.54 -11.48
C ASN A 17 12.81 -5.85 -10.78
N GLU A 18 12.76 -6.95 -10.04
CA GLU A 18 11.61 -7.43 -9.27
C GLU A 18 11.95 -7.56 -7.79
N LEU A 19 10.94 -7.67 -6.93
CA LEU A 19 11.11 -7.96 -5.52
C LEU A 19 11.77 -9.33 -5.34
N ASP A 20 12.91 -9.37 -4.65
CA ASP A 20 13.50 -10.64 -4.23
C ASP A 20 12.61 -11.27 -3.14
N LEU A 21 12.17 -12.50 -3.38
CA LEU A 21 11.23 -13.21 -2.52
C LEU A 21 11.80 -13.48 -1.12
N ILE A 22 13.13 -13.42 -0.94
CA ILE A 22 13.73 -13.48 0.40
C ILE A 22 13.21 -12.38 1.32
N TYR A 23 12.79 -11.23 0.78
CA TYR A 23 12.30 -10.11 1.57
C TYR A 23 10.83 -10.21 1.96
N VAL A 24 10.05 -11.11 1.31
CA VAL A 24 8.61 -11.25 1.55
C VAL A 24 8.26 -11.51 3.02
N PRO A 25 8.93 -12.42 3.74
CA PRO A 25 8.66 -12.63 5.17
C PRO A 25 8.84 -11.35 6.00
N TYR A 26 9.89 -10.56 5.74
CA TYR A 26 10.16 -9.33 6.47
C TYR A 26 9.12 -8.23 6.19
N LEU A 27 8.64 -8.15 4.95
CA LEU A 27 7.53 -7.25 4.59
C LEU A 27 6.22 -7.66 5.30
N LYS A 28 5.95 -8.97 5.41
CA LYS A 28 4.81 -9.48 6.20
C LYS A 28 4.94 -9.11 7.67
N GLU A 29 6.14 -9.22 8.27
CA GLU A 29 6.36 -8.78 9.66
C GLU A 29 6.16 -7.26 9.82
N ALA A 30 6.62 -6.44 8.87
CA ALA A 30 6.39 -5.00 8.90
C ALA A 30 4.88 -4.64 8.83
N LEU A 31 4.10 -5.41 8.07
CA LEU A 31 2.64 -5.26 7.99
C LEU A 31 1.90 -5.76 9.25
N LYS A 32 2.56 -6.48 10.17
CA LYS A 32 1.97 -6.87 11.46
C LYS A 32 2.14 -5.82 12.55
N LEU A 33 3.00 -4.81 12.34
CA LEU A 33 3.21 -3.75 13.33
C LEU A 33 1.94 -2.93 13.49
N THR A 34 1.51 -2.66 14.72
CA THR A 34 0.31 -1.85 15.00
C THR A 34 0.40 -0.42 14.46
N GLN A 35 1.63 0.07 14.29
CA GLN A 35 1.96 1.40 13.79
C GLN A 35 2.08 1.43 12.26
N THR A 36 2.02 0.29 11.58
CA THR A 36 2.16 0.26 10.12
C THR A 36 0.98 0.98 9.47
N VAL A 37 1.27 1.81 8.48
CA VAL A 37 0.25 2.37 7.58
C VAL A 37 0.32 1.73 6.21
N GLY A 38 0.95 0.55 6.10
CA GLY A 38 1.07 -0.19 4.86
C GLY A 38 2.33 0.14 4.06
N ILE A 39 2.36 -0.36 2.83
CA ILE A 39 3.51 -0.28 1.92
C ILE A 39 3.01 0.26 0.59
N ILE A 40 3.62 1.33 0.10
CA ILE A 40 3.38 1.83 -1.26
C ILE A 40 4.53 1.38 -2.16
N GLY A 41 4.24 1.04 -3.41
CA GLY A 41 5.30 0.65 -4.33
C GLY A 41 4.74 0.17 -5.65
N GLY A 42 5.53 -0.61 -6.39
CA GLY A 42 5.11 -1.20 -7.65
C GLY A 42 6.10 -0.94 -8.77
N SER A 43 5.68 -1.25 -9.99
CA SER A 43 6.48 -1.04 -11.20
C SER A 43 6.02 0.22 -11.94
N PRO A 44 6.79 0.73 -12.93
CA PRO A 44 6.34 1.86 -13.72
C PRO A 44 4.95 1.62 -14.31
N ARG A 45 4.03 2.57 -14.09
CA ARG A 45 2.60 2.49 -14.47
C ARG A 45 1.77 1.43 -13.73
N HIS A 46 2.30 0.85 -12.66
CA HIS A 46 1.58 -0.09 -11.81
C HIS A 46 1.91 0.14 -10.33
N ALA A 47 1.53 1.32 -9.81
CA ALA A 47 1.64 1.63 -8.39
C ALA A 47 0.53 0.97 -7.57
N VAL A 48 0.86 0.38 -6.43
CA VAL A 48 -0.08 -0.30 -5.55
C VAL A 48 0.13 0.13 -4.10
N TYR A 49 -0.93 0.06 -3.32
CA TYR A 49 -0.88 0.28 -1.88
C TYR A 49 -1.24 -1.00 -1.14
N ILE A 50 -0.25 -1.63 -0.53
CA ILE A 50 -0.37 -2.90 0.19
C ILE A 50 -0.71 -2.60 1.65
N LEU A 51 -1.86 -3.11 2.09
CA LEU A 51 -2.39 -2.91 3.45
C LEU A 51 -2.19 -4.13 4.35
N GLY A 52 -1.95 -5.30 3.77
CA GLY A 52 -1.85 -6.53 4.53
C GLY A 52 -1.48 -7.71 3.65
N PHE A 53 -1.68 -8.92 4.19
CA PHE A 53 -1.42 -10.16 3.48
C PHE A 53 -2.33 -11.26 3.99
N GLN A 54 -2.53 -12.28 3.15
CA GLN A 54 -3.17 -13.55 3.51
C GLN A 54 -2.38 -14.66 2.82
N ASP A 55 -1.96 -15.67 3.59
CA ASP A 55 -1.09 -16.75 3.12
C ASP A 55 0.15 -16.18 2.40
N GLU A 56 0.32 -16.50 1.12
CA GLU A 56 1.41 -16.02 0.26
C GLU A 56 1.05 -14.82 -0.62
N SER A 57 -0.12 -14.22 -0.42
CA SER A 57 -0.58 -13.07 -1.21
C SER A 57 -0.63 -11.79 -0.38
N PHE A 58 -0.24 -10.68 -0.97
CA PHE A 58 -0.50 -9.36 -0.42
C PHE A 58 -1.95 -8.95 -0.71
N ILE A 59 -2.50 -8.12 0.17
CA ILE A 59 -3.79 -7.47 0.00
C ILE A 59 -3.52 -6.01 -0.33
N ASP A 60 -3.96 -5.58 -1.51
CA ASP A 60 -3.64 -4.26 -2.05
C ASP A 60 -4.87 -3.46 -2.49
N LEU A 61 -4.67 -2.15 -2.55
CA LEU A 61 -5.54 -1.20 -3.23
C LEU A 61 -4.84 -0.73 -4.51
N ASP A 62 -5.59 -0.85 -5.60
CA ASP A 62 -5.12 -0.61 -6.96
C ASP A 62 -5.81 0.65 -7.52
N PRO A 63 -5.06 1.74 -7.74
CA PRO A 63 -5.61 3.02 -8.20
C PRO A 63 -5.88 3.06 -9.72
N HIS A 64 -5.61 2.00 -10.49
CA HIS A 64 -5.69 2.04 -11.97
C HIS A 64 -7.12 1.94 -12.52
N PHE A 65 -8.13 2.25 -11.71
CA PHE A 65 -9.51 2.40 -12.15
C PHE A 65 -9.87 3.89 -12.23
N SER A 66 -10.17 4.36 -13.44
CA SER A 66 -10.58 5.75 -13.66
C SER A 66 -12.02 5.95 -13.21
N GLN A 67 -12.24 6.92 -12.33
CA GLN A 67 -13.57 7.27 -11.80
C GLN A 67 -13.96 8.69 -12.26
N THR A 68 -15.27 8.97 -12.29
CA THR A 68 -15.77 10.32 -12.51
C THR A 68 -15.43 11.20 -11.31
N THR A 69 -15.01 12.44 -11.55
CA THR A 69 -14.73 13.42 -10.49
C THR A 69 -15.98 13.71 -9.67
N VAL A 70 -15.84 13.64 -8.35
CA VAL A 70 -16.87 14.10 -7.39
C VAL A 70 -16.54 15.53 -6.95
N ASN A 71 -17.55 16.40 -6.89
CA ASN A 71 -17.37 17.75 -6.38
C ASN A 71 -17.34 17.75 -4.84
N VAL A 72 -16.13 17.77 -4.27
CA VAL A 72 -15.93 17.71 -2.81
C VAL A 72 -16.25 19.01 -2.08
N LEU A 73 -16.63 20.07 -2.79
CA LEU A 73 -17.05 21.34 -2.20
C LEU A 73 -18.56 21.37 -1.88
N GLU A 74 -19.32 20.40 -2.35
CA GLU A 74 -20.74 20.26 -2.03
C GLU A 74 -20.91 19.59 -0.65
N ASP A 75 -21.81 20.14 0.16
CA ASP A 75 -22.18 19.53 1.43
C ASP A 75 -22.77 18.13 1.19
N GLY A 76 -22.20 17.12 1.85
CA GLY A 76 -22.68 15.74 1.74
C GLY A 76 -22.36 15.05 0.41
N PHE A 77 -21.25 15.43 -0.25
CA PHE A 77 -20.80 14.78 -1.49
C PHE A 77 -20.73 13.25 -1.36
N ASP A 78 -20.98 12.56 -2.49
CA ASP A 78 -21.01 11.10 -2.50
C ASP A 78 -19.63 10.48 -2.23
N LEU A 79 -19.55 9.67 -1.18
CA LEU A 79 -18.36 8.94 -0.76
C LEU A 79 -18.27 7.53 -1.36
N SER A 80 -19.29 7.07 -2.10
CA SER A 80 -19.37 5.69 -2.58
C SER A 80 -18.15 5.26 -3.40
N SER A 81 -17.59 6.18 -4.20
CA SER A 81 -16.40 6.01 -5.05
C SER A 81 -15.06 5.98 -4.31
N TYR A 82 -15.02 6.42 -3.05
CA TYR A 82 -13.81 6.47 -2.21
C TYR A 82 -13.66 5.25 -1.29
N SER A 83 -14.66 4.36 -1.29
CA SER A 83 -14.64 3.11 -0.55
C SER A 83 -14.53 1.93 -1.50
N TRP A 84 -13.86 0.87 -1.07
CA TRP A 84 -13.71 -0.33 -1.88
C TRP A 84 -14.33 -1.53 -1.17
N SER A 85 -15.26 -2.22 -1.85
CA SER A 85 -16.06 -3.28 -1.25
C SER A 85 -15.40 -4.67 -1.27
N SER A 86 -14.33 -4.88 -2.03
CA SER A 86 -13.71 -6.21 -2.20
C SER A 86 -12.18 -6.17 -2.30
N PRO A 87 -11.41 -6.63 -1.29
CA PRO A 87 -9.95 -6.56 -1.32
C PRO A 87 -9.37 -7.31 -2.53
N LYS A 88 -8.41 -6.70 -3.23
CA LYS A 88 -7.64 -7.36 -4.29
C LYS A 88 -6.47 -8.12 -3.67
N LYS A 89 -6.16 -9.28 -4.27
CA LYS A 89 -5.01 -10.10 -3.91
C LYS A 89 -3.94 -9.95 -4.97
N LEU A 90 -2.72 -9.70 -4.52
CA LEU A 90 -1.57 -9.60 -5.39
C LEU A 90 -0.50 -10.61 -4.98
N THR A 91 -0.03 -11.39 -5.96
CA THR A 91 1.06 -12.35 -5.77
C THR A 91 2.41 -11.62 -5.74
N ALA A 92 3.22 -11.88 -4.72
CA ALA A 92 4.51 -11.22 -4.50
C ALA A 92 5.48 -11.23 -5.71
N LYS A 93 5.35 -12.23 -6.61
CA LYS A 93 6.17 -12.38 -7.83
C LYS A 93 5.99 -11.28 -8.89
N LYS A 94 4.95 -10.45 -8.83
CA LYS A 94 4.66 -9.43 -9.87
C LYS A 94 5.00 -7.99 -9.47
N ASN A 95 5.64 -7.79 -8.31
CA ASN A 95 5.94 -6.45 -7.82
C ASN A 95 7.26 -5.89 -8.37
N GLY A 96 7.25 -4.61 -8.70
CA GLY A 96 8.48 -3.87 -8.95
C GLY A 96 9.40 -3.88 -7.72
N SER A 97 10.71 -3.76 -7.94
CA SER A 97 11.73 -3.84 -6.88
C SER A 97 11.79 -2.64 -5.93
N GLN A 98 11.00 -1.59 -6.20
CA GLN A 98 10.96 -0.36 -5.40
C GLN A 98 9.69 -0.33 -4.56
N LEU A 99 9.87 -0.30 -3.24
CA LEU A 99 8.80 -0.25 -2.25
C LEU A 99 9.15 0.82 -1.19
N TYR A 100 8.14 1.43 -0.59
CA TYR A 100 8.27 2.36 0.52
C TYR A 100 7.36 1.88 1.64
N ILE A 101 7.91 1.67 2.82
CA ILE A 101 7.15 1.26 4.00
C ILE A 101 6.75 2.51 4.77
N GLY A 102 5.47 2.65 5.11
CA GLY A 102 4.98 3.72 5.98
C GLY A 102 4.71 3.22 7.40
N ILE A 103 5.20 3.95 8.39
CA ILE A 103 4.97 3.71 9.83
C ILE A 103 4.49 5.02 10.47
N LEU A 104 3.43 4.98 11.25
CA LEU A 104 2.88 6.09 12.02
C LEU A 104 3.14 5.88 13.52
N LEU A 105 3.97 6.76 14.11
CA LEU A 105 4.32 6.77 15.53
C LEU A 105 3.61 7.88 16.30
#